data_AF-A0A7C5LJ23-F1
#
_entry.id   AF-A0A7C5LJ23-F1
#
_cell.length_a   1.000
_cell.length_b   1.000
_cell.length_c   1.000
_cell.angle_alpha   90.00
_cell.angle_beta   90.00
_cell.angle_gamma   90.00
#
_symmetry.space_group_name_H-M   'P 1'
#
loop_
_entity.id
_entity.type
_entity.pdbx_description
1 polymer ?
#
loop_
_entity_poly.entity_id
_entity_poly.type
_entity_poly.pdbx_seq_one_letter_code
_entity_poly.pdbx_strand_id
1 'polypeptide(L)' 'MGWSPSRTGILIFGHATIVAGCFLVTWGIYLLPSSQPTLAHILGRPLFWGFISIFGGICANYHGFCACIRRKSLASNKI' A
#
# COMPACT_ATOMS: atom_id res chain seq x y z
N MET A 1 -7.36 7.72 18.90
CA MET A 1 -6.62 6.47 18.67
C MET A 1 -5.14 6.77 18.48
N GLY A 2 -4.29 6.41 19.44
CA GLY A 2 -2.83 6.64 19.37
C GLY A 2 -2.09 5.33 19.12
N TRP A 3 -2.10 4.82 17.89
CA TRP A 3 -1.17 3.76 17.50
C TRP A 3 0.16 4.45 17.18
N SER A 4 1.22 4.22 17.95
CA SER A 4 2.58 4.61 17.57
C SER A 4 3.16 3.47 16.73
N PRO A 5 3.11 3.54 15.39
CA PRO A 5 3.59 2.44 14.59
C PRO A 5 5.11 2.41 14.75
N SER A 6 5.65 1.28 15.16
CA SER A 6 7.09 1.06 15.06
C SER A 6 7.50 1.19 13.59
N ARG A 7 8.68 1.74 13.32
CA ARG A 7 9.21 1.87 11.95
C ARG A 7 9.10 0.55 11.18
N THR A 8 9.43 -0.55 11.85
CA THR A 8 9.33 -1.91 11.33
C THR A 8 7.90 -2.28 10.94
N GLY A 9 6.90 -1.93 11.76
CA GLY A 9 5.49 -2.21 11.46
C GLY A 9 4.98 -1.50 10.20
N ILE A 10 5.36 -0.23 9.99
CA ILE A 10 4.99 0.53 8.78
C ILE A 10 5.63 -0.08 7.53
N LEU A 11 6.90 -0.49 7.62
CA LEU A 11 7.62 -1.09 6.49
C LEU A 11 7.02 -2.44 6.10
N ILE A 12 6.70 -3.29 7.08
CA ILE A 12 6.05 -4.59 6.83
C ILE A 12 4.68 -4.39 6.20
N PHE A 13 3.87 -3.46 6.73
CA PHE A 13 2.56 -3.14 6.16
C PHE A 13 2.68 -2.61 4.72
N GLY A 14 3.62 -1.70 4.46
CA GLY A 14 3.88 -1.16 3.13
C GLY A 14 4.31 -2.24 2.14
N HIS A 15 5.18 -3.18 2.53
CA HIS A 15 5.57 -4.29 1.68
C HIS A 15 4.41 -5.26 1.40
N ALA A 16 3.65 -5.64 2.44
CA ALA A 16 2.51 -6.55 2.29
C ALA A 16 1.43 -5.97 1.34
N THR A 17 1.17 -4.67 1.43
CA THR A 17 0.21 -3.98 0.56
C THR A 17 0.69 -3.87 -0.88
N ILE A 18 1.99 -3.66 -1.13
CA ILE A 18 2.57 -3.72 -2.48
C ILE A 18 2.40 -5.13 -3.07
N VAL A 19 2.75 -6.18 -2.32
CA VAL A 19 2.63 -7.57 -2.78
C VAL A 19 1.19 -7.91 -3.14
N ALA A 20 0.23 -7.61 -2.25
CA ALA A 20 -1.19 -7.80 -2.52
C ALA A 20 -1.67 -7.01 -3.74
N GLY A 21 -1.20 -5.76 -3.89
CA GLY A 21 -1.51 -4.94 -5.06
C GLY A 21 -0.97 -5.52 -6.37
N CYS A 22 0.26 -6.07 -6.37
CA CYS A 22 0.82 -6.78 -7.53
C CYS A 22 -0.02 -8.00 -7.93
N PHE A 23 -0.47 -8.80 -6.96
CA PHE A 23 -1.38 -9.93 -7.24
C PHE A 23 -2.69 -9.47 -7.87
N LEU A 24 -3.29 -8.39 -7.35
CA LEU A 24 -4.54 -7.81 -7.88
C LEU A 24 -4.36 -7.24 -9.29
N VAL A 25 -3.22 -6.60 -9.58
CA VAL A 25 -2.90 -6.10 -10.93
C VAL A 25 -2.74 -7.27 -11.90
N THR A 26 -1.96 -8.30 -11.55
CA THR A 26 -1.80 -9.49 -12.39
C THR A 26 -3.15 -10.14 -12.69
N TRP A 27 -3.98 -10.34 -11.67
CA TRP A 27 -5.34 -10.86 -11.83
C TRP A 27 -6.19 -9.95 -12.73
N GLY A 28 -6.11 -8.63 -12.56
CA GLY A 28 -6.83 -7.65 -13.38
C GLY A 28 -6.43 -7.68 -14.85
N ILE A 29 -5.16 -7.93 -15.16
CA ILE A 29 -4.64 -8.10 -16.53
C ILE A 29 -5.18 -9.38 -17.16
N TYR A 30 -5.28 -10.49 -16.41
CA TYR A 30 -5.87 -11.72 -16.92
C TYR A 30 -7.36 -11.59 -17.27
N LEU A 31 -8.08 -10.66 -16.63
CA LEU A 31 -9.49 -10.37 -16.91
C LEU A 31 -9.71 -9.38 -18.07
N LEU A 32 -8.65 -8.82 -18.67
CA LEU A 32 -8.76 -7.82 -19.74
C LEU A 32 -9.36 -8.31 -21.07
N PRO A 33 -9.20 -9.57 -21.53
CA PRO A 33 -9.69 -10.01 -22.84
C PRO A 33 -11.21 -9.92 -23.02
N SER A 34 -11.98 -9.73 -21.94
CA SER A 34 -13.45 -9.79 -21.93
C SER A 34 -14.10 -8.50 -21.40
N SER A 35 -13.45 -7.34 -21.47
CA SER A 35 -13.94 -6.09 -20.86
C SER A 35 -14.27 -5.00 -21.86
N GLN A 36 -15.49 -4.45 -21.75
CA GLN A 36 -15.79 -3.11 -22.26
C GLN A 36 -15.19 -2.06 -21.30
N PRO A 37 -14.54 -1.00 -21.81
CA PRO A 37 -13.93 0.04 -20.99
C PRO A 37 -14.99 1.03 -20.48
N THR A 38 -15.88 0.59 -19.58
CA THR A 38 -16.81 1.48 -18.87
C THR A 38 -16.26 1.87 -17.50
N LEU A 39 -16.54 3.10 -17.05
CA LEU A 39 -15.96 3.67 -15.83
C LEU A 39 -16.27 2.82 -14.58
N ALA A 40 -17.50 2.30 -14.48
CA ALA A 40 -17.92 1.40 -13.40
C ALA A 40 -17.10 0.10 -13.39
N HIS A 41 -16.76 -0.41 -14.57
CA HIS A 41 -15.94 -1.61 -14.72
C HIS A 41 -14.48 -1.37 -14.33
N ILE A 42 -13.94 -0.18 -14.60
CA ILE A 42 -12.58 0.20 -14.21
C ILE A 42 -12.48 0.28 -12.69
N LEU A 43 -13.41 1.00 -12.04
CA LEU A 43 -13.42 1.20 -10.58
C LEU A 43 -13.76 -0.08 -9.80
N GLY A 44 -14.54 -1.00 -10.38
CA GLY A 44 -14.85 -2.29 -9.75
C GLY A 44 -13.77 -3.36 -9.94
N ARG A 45 -12.79 -3.15 -10.82
CA ARG A 45 -11.81 -4.17 -11.17
C ARG A 45 -10.63 -4.23 -10.21
N PRO A 46 -10.09 -5.43 -9.96
CA PRO A 46 -8.93 -5.62 -9.11
C PRO A 46 -7.70 -4.85 -9.62
N LEU A 47 -7.66 -4.52 -10.93
CA LEU A 47 -6.61 -3.69 -11.51
C LEU A 47 -6.54 -2.28 -10.86
N PHE A 48 -7.67 -1.59 -10.73
CA PHE A 48 -7.71 -0.23 -10.15
C PHE A 48 -7.28 -0.26 -8.68
N TRP A 49 -7.88 -1.16 -7.90
CA TRP A 49 -7.53 -1.33 -6.49
C TRP A 49 -6.09 -1.82 -6.30
N GLY A 50 -5.58 -2.65 -7.22
CA GLY A 50 -4.19 -3.08 -7.25
C GLY A 50 -3.22 -1.92 -7.39
N PHE A 51 -3.47 -0.99 -8.32
CA PHE A 51 -2.67 0.24 -8.43
C PHE A 51 -2.77 1.10 -7.17
N ILE A 52 -3.96 1.32 -6.64
CA ILE A 52 -4.14 2.08 -5.39
C ILE A 52 -3.38 1.43 -4.23
N SER A 53 -3.39 0.10 -4.11
CA SER A 53 -2.63 -0.63 -3.09
C SER A 53 -1.12 -0.53 -3.29
N ILE A 54 -0.61 -0.59 -4.53
CA ILE A 54 0.82 -0.41 -4.81
C ILE A 54 1.27 1.01 -4.46
N PHE A 55 0.58 2.03 -4.96
CA PHE A 55 0.92 3.43 -4.67
C PHE A 55 0.78 3.74 -3.18
N GLY A 56 -0.27 3.23 -2.53
CA GLY A 56 -0.47 3.34 -1.08
C GLY A 56 0.64 2.66 -0.27
N GLY A 57 1.06 1.46 -0.66
CA GLY A 57 2.13 0.73 0.00
C GLY A 57 3.52 1.36 -0.20
N ILE A 58 3.80 1.93 -1.38
CA ILE A 58 5.01 2.74 -1.61
C ILE A 58 4.99 3.96 -0.68
N CYS A 59 3.88 4.68 -0.62
CA CYS A 59 3.74 5.84 0.26
C CYS A 59 3.95 5.47 1.73
N ALA A 60 3.40 4.35 2.19
CA ALA A 60 3.63 3.82 3.53
C ALA A 60 5.12 3.52 3.80
N ASN A 61 5.82 2.89 2.85
CA ASN A 61 7.25 2.64 2.97
C ASN A 61 8.05 3.94 3.09
N TYR A 62 7.80 4.93 2.22
CA TYR A 62 8.45 6.25 2.30
C TYR A 62 8.14 6.96 3.63
N HIS A 63 6.90 6.89 4.11
CA HIS A 63 6.52 7.45 5.41
C HIS A 63 7.29 6.78 6.57
N GLY A 64 7.64 5.50 6.45
CA GLY A 64 8.53 4.79 7.39
C GLY A 64 9.94 5.41 7.50
N PHE A 65 10.40 6.14 6.49
CA PHE A 65 11.68 6.87 6.48
C PHE A 65 11.53 8.38 6.75
N CYS A 66 10.30 8.90 6.85
CA CYS A 66 10.08 10.31 7.16
C CYS A 66 10.60 10.69 8.56
N ALA A 67 11.01 11.95 8.69
CA ALA A 67 11.47 12.52 9.96
C ALA A 67 10.43 12.37 11.09
N CYS A 68 9.14 12.34 10.76
CA CYS A 68 8.03 12.11 11.69
C CYS A 68 8.15 10.77 12.44
N ILE A 69 8.41 9.68 11.70
CA ILE A 69 8.57 8.33 12.27
C ILE A 69 9.94 8.20 12.95
N ARG A 70 10.99 8.78 12.37
CA ARG A 70 12.34 8.77 12.96
C ARG A 70 12.38 9.42 14.35
N ARG A 71 11.71 10.58 14.53
CA ARG A 71 11.61 11.25 15.84
C ARG A 71 10.84 10.42 16.85
N LYS A 72 9.72 9.78 16.44
CA LYS A 72 8.95 8.88 17.31
C LYS A 72 9.74 7.64 17.72
N SER A 73 10.53 7.06 16.82
CA SER A 73 11.40 5.92 17.11
C SER A 73 12.49 6.25 18.13
N LEU A 74 13.09 7.43 18.04
CA LEU A 74 14.12 7.90 19.00
C LEU A 74 13.52 8.19 20.38
N ALA A 75 12.32 8.76 20.44
CA ALA A 75 11.61 8.99 21.70
C ALA A 75 11.24 7.67 22.41
N SER A 76 10.89 6.62 21.66
CA SER A 76 10.60 5.30 22.21
C SER A 76 11.84 4.56 22.74
N ASN A 77 13.05 4.87 22.26
CA ASN A 77 14.29 4.22 22.71
C ASN A 77 14.91 4.89 23.95
N LYS A 78 14.36 6.03 24.37
CA LYS A 78 14.83 6.79 25.54
C LYS A 78 14.10 6.42 26.85
N ILE A 79 13.23 5.41 26.80
CA ILE A 79 12.52 4.80 27.93
C ILE A 79 13.17 3.43 28.15
#